data_AF-A0A534U3J7-F1
#
_entry.id   AF-A0A534U3J7-F1
#
_cell.length_a   1.000
_cell.length_b   1.000
_cell.length_c   1.000
_cell.angle_alpha   90.00
_cell.angle_beta   90.00
_cell.angle_gamma   90.00
#
_symmetry.space_group_name_H-M   'P 1'
#
loop_
_entity.id
_entity.type
_entity.pdbx_description
1 polymer ?
#
loop_
_entity_poly.entity_id
_entity_poly.type
_entity_poly.pdbx_seq_one_letter_code
_entity_poly.pdbx_strand_id
1 'polypeptide(L)'
;MLVARTNYFRETYAYGDEVRIAGIEPFLRHEGFVEAARALYGRPVIVPAIVYANLLVPGQELAVHTDVPEFRGISRKTHPQWLIVVMHHSGLFAEWRMPIATGVAWFHDCAGGDFVFYPDGPQAPPDAHPVRSNTALLLDTDSVFHGVDRVDERERPLTPLWPGMRLAALGDGRWQVLDGERPVAEYRWEELRFSISWKAYCFADEAERRGWREHQADLSVASVLDRLLADLAARGVIRGTRPSEAELPDLLIDTYVRYPAPVRAA
;
A
#
# COMPACT_ATOMS: atom_id res chain seq x y z
N MET A 1 20.16 -8.66 -5.29
CA MET A 1 19.25 -8.80 -6.45
C MET A 1 17.80 -8.49 -6.09
N LEU A 2 17.20 -9.09 -5.04
CA LEU A 2 15.78 -8.85 -4.69
C LEU A 2 15.49 -7.41 -4.24
N VAL A 3 16.31 -6.84 -3.34
CA VAL A 3 16.15 -5.45 -2.83
C VAL A 3 16.21 -4.40 -3.95
N ALA A 4 17.04 -4.62 -4.97
CA ALA A 4 17.15 -3.71 -6.11
C ALA A 4 15.88 -3.70 -7.00
N ARG A 5 15.09 -4.79 -6.95
CA ARG A 5 13.86 -4.94 -7.74
C ARG A 5 12.64 -4.36 -7.04
N THR A 6 12.67 -4.24 -5.72
CA THR A 6 11.54 -3.75 -4.90
C THR A 6 11.67 -2.28 -4.47
N ASN A 7 12.82 -1.64 -4.71
CA ASN A 7 12.95 -0.20 -4.62
C ASN A 7 12.27 0.45 -5.82
N TYR A 8 11.50 1.51 -5.66
CA TYR A 8 10.88 2.23 -6.77
C TYR A 8 10.76 3.70 -6.44
N PHE A 9 10.50 4.53 -7.46
CA PHE A 9 10.36 5.96 -7.27
C PHE A 9 8.94 6.28 -6.82
N ARG A 10 8.82 7.05 -5.75
CA ARG A 10 7.53 7.49 -5.20
C ARG A 10 7.59 8.96 -4.85
N GLU A 11 6.50 9.67 -5.11
CA GLU A 11 6.33 11.05 -4.67
C GLU A 11 4.89 11.28 -4.17
N THR A 12 4.73 12.09 -3.13
CA THR A 12 3.42 12.47 -2.59
C THR A 12 2.98 13.78 -3.23
N TYR A 13 1.83 13.78 -3.89
CA TYR A 13 1.28 14.95 -4.58
C TYR A 13 0.27 15.72 -3.73
N ALA A 14 -0.43 15.03 -2.81
CA ALA A 14 -1.30 15.65 -1.83
C ALA A 14 -1.35 14.82 -0.54
N TYR A 15 -1.45 15.49 0.60
CA TYR A 15 -1.65 14.87 1.91
C TYR A 15 -2.50 15.76 2.84
N GLY A 16 -3.67 15.29 3.24
CA GLY A 16 -4.66 16.10 3.96
C GLY A 16 -5.07 17.31 3.11
N ASP A 17 -4.96 18.50 3.69
CA ASP A 17 -5.25 19.77 3.01
C ASP A 17 -4.04 20.32 2.23
N GLU A 18 -2.86 19.68 2.32
CA GLU A 18 -1.64 20.10 1.65
C GLU A 18 -1.60 19.56 0.21
N VAL A 19 -1.63 20.46 -0.78
CA VAL A 19 -1.38 20.14 -2.19
C VAL A 19 0.06 20.49 -2.53
N ARG A 20 0.85 19.49 -2.93
CA ARG A 20 2.28 19.61 -3.24
C ARG A 20 2.58 19.81 -4.71
N ILE A 21 1.65 19.44 -5.59
CA ILE A 21 1.75 19.63 -7.03
C ILE A 21 0.47 20.30 -7.54
N ALA A 22 0.63 21.46 -8.18
CA ALA A 22 -0.48 22.18 -8.79
C ALA A 22 -1.14 21.34 -9.90
N GLY A 23 -2.47 21.29 -9.90
CA GLY A 23 -3.25 20.57 -10.90
C GLY A 23 -3.65 19.15 -10.48
N ILE A 24 -3.20 18.64 -9.32
CA ILE A 24 -3.63 17.33 -8.80
C ILE A 24 -5.02 17.37 -8.15
N GLU A 25 -5.54 18.56 -7.86
CA GLU A 25 -6.79 18.78 -7.14
C GLU A 25 -8.01 18.08 -7.76
N PRO A 26 -8.21 18.07 -9.09
CA PRO A 26 -9.31 17.34 -9.71
C PRO A 26 -9.21 15.82 -9.49
N PHE A 27 -8.00 15.27 -9.45
CA PHE A 27 -7.78 13.85 -9.15
C PHE A 27 -8.03 13.55 -7.67
N LEU A 28 -7.57 14.41 -6.76
CA LEU A 28 -7.85 14.31 -5.32
C LEU A 28 -9.36 14.32 -5.04
N ARG A 29 -10.13 15.13 -5.79
CA ARG A 29 -11.58 15.29 -5.63
C ARG A 29 -12.40 14.50 -6.64
N HIS A 30 -11.82 13.51 -7.30
CA HIS A 30 -12.48 12.77 -8.38
C HIS A 30 -13.75 12.07 -7.87
N GLU A 31 -14.91 12.49 -8.37
CA GLU A 31 -16.23 12.02 -7.90
C GLU A 31 -16.38 10.51 -8.07
N GLY A 32 -15.88 9.94 -9.17
CA GLY A 32 -15.96 8.49 -9.40
C GLY A 32 -15.24 7.66 -8.32
N PHE A 33 -14.14 8.17 -7.76
CA PHE A 33 -13.47 7.48 -6.63
C PHE A 33 -14.23 7.66 -5.33
N VAL A 34 -14.81 8.84 -5.12
CA VAL A 34 -15.66 9.10 -3.96
C VAL A 34 -16.88 8.16 -3.96
N GLU A 35 -17.60 8.05 -5.08
CA GLU A 35 -18.75 7.15 -5.19
C GLU A 35 -18.35 5.67 -5.05
N ALA A 36 -17.26 5.24 -5.69
CA ALA A 36 -16.78 3.87 -5.55
C ALA A 36 -16.35 3.55 -4.11
N ALA A 37 -15.73 4.49 -3.39
CA ALA A 37 -15.41 4.34 -1.97
C ALA A 37 -16.67 4.21 -1.10
N ARG A 38 -17.73 4.98 -1.38
CA ARG A 38 -19.03 4.82 -0.71
C ARG A 38 -19.60 3.43 -0.96
N ALA A 39 -19.57 2.95 -2.20
CA ALA A 39 -20.08 1.63 -2.57
C ALA A 39 -19.28 0.50 -1.91
N LEU A 40 -17.95 0.61 -1.86
CA LEU A 40 -17.07 -0.39 -1.27
C LEU A 40 -17.36 -0.62 0.22
N TYR A 41 -17.48 0.45 1.00
CA TYR A 41 -17.63 0.35 2.46
C TYR A 41 -19.06 0.54 2.97
N GLY A 42 -20.01 0.93 2.12
CA GLY A 42 -21.35 1.32 2.55
C GLY A 42 -21.35 2.54 3.48
N ARG A 43 -20.35 3.42 3.34
CA ARG A 43 -20.09 4.55 4.24
C ARG A 43 -20.32 5.89 3.53
N PRO A 44 -21.19 6.79 4.04
CA PRO A 44 -21.58 8.00 3.30
C PRO A 44 -20.54 9.13 3.36
N VAL A 45 -19.77 9.22 4.45
CA VAL A 45 -18.82 10.31 4.68
C VAL A 45 -17.44 9.89 4.18
N ILE A 46 -17.06 10.39 3.00
CA ILE A 46 -15.77 10.10 2.36
C ILE A 46 -14.89 11.34 2.41
N VAL A 47 -13.68 11.20 2.92
CA VAL A 47 -12.70 12.26 3.04
C VAL A 47 -11.44 11.88 2.25
N PRO A 48 -11.31 12.35 0.99
CA PRO A 48 -10.07 12.21 0.23
C PRO A 48 -8.91 12.83 1.00
N ALA A 49 -7.80 12.11 1.10
CA ALA A 49 -6.72 12.47 2.01
C ALA A 49 -5.33 12.36 1.40
N ILE A 50 -5.08 11.45 0.45
CA ILE A 50 -3.73 11.24 -0.05
C ILE A 50 -3.76 11.03 -1.55
N VAL A 51 -2.85 11.68 -2.26
CA VAL A 51 -2.51 11.32 -3.64
C VAL A 51 -1.00 11.17 -3.74
N TYR A 52 -0.54 10.04 -4.28
CA TYR A 52 0.88 9.79 -4.52
C TYR A 52 1.07 9.03 -5.83
N ALA A 53 2.23 9.19 -6.46
CA ALA A 53 2.59 8.46 -7.66
C ALA A 53 3.69 7.44 -7.38
N ASN A 54 3.68 6.35 -8.13
CA ASN A 54 4.77 5.38 -8.21
C ASN A 54 5.24 5.27 -9.67
N LEU A 55 6.56 5.23 -9.84
CA LEU A 55 7.24 4.93 -11.10
C LEU A 55 8.19 3.76 -10.87
N LEU A 56 8.01 2.71 -11.67
CA LEU A 56 8.90 1.56 -11.72
C LEU A 56 9.60 1.54 -13.09
N VAL A 57 10.86 1.12 -13.10
CA VAL A 57 11.63 0.92 -14.35
C VAL A 57 11.58 -0.56 -14.78
N PRO A 58 11.96 -0.92 -16.02
CA PRO A 58 12.03 -2.31 -16.48
C PRO A 58 12.72 -3.25 -15.49
N GLY A 59 12.14 -4.44 -15.29
CA GLY A 59 12.61 -5.49 -14.38
C GLY A 59 12.29 -5.29 -12.90
N GLN A 60 11.68 -4.17 -12.52
CA GLN A 60 11.17 -3.94 -11.16
C GLN A 60 9.80 -4.55 -10.95
N GLU A 61 9.50 -4.86 -9.69
CA GLU A 61 8.25 -5.47 -9.24
C GLU A 61 7.95 -5.02 -7.82
N LEU A 62 6.71 -5.19 -7.36
CA LEU A 62 6.34 -4.96 -5.96
C LEU A 62 5.80 -6.27 -5.40
N ALA A 63 6.51 -6.80 -4.41
CA ALA A 63 6.12 -8.03 -3.73
C ALA A 63 4.68 -7.94 -3.21
N VAL A 64 4.00 -9.09 -3.18
CA VAL A 64 2.62 -9.17 -2.70
C VAL A 64 2.57 -8.80 -1.20
N HIS A 65 1.71 -7.84 -0.88
CA HIS A 65 1.52 -7.30 0.46
C HIS A 65 0.08 -6.83 0.64
N THR A 66 -0.31 -6.55 1.87
CA THR A 66 -1.40 -5.60 2.15
C THR A 66 -0.78 -4.26 2.47
N ASP A 67 -1.52 -3.18 2.22
CA ASP A 67 -1.15 -1.87 2.73
C ASP A 67 -1.14 -1.86 4.27
N VAL A 68 -0.60 -0.79 4.85
CA VAL A 68 -0.60 -0.59 6.30
C VAL A 68 -1.88 0.17 6.69
N PRO A 69 -2.82 -0.47 7.41
CA PRO A 69 -4.04 0.19 7.86
C PRO A 69 -3.77 1.29 8.90
N GLU A 70 -4.82 1.99 9.32
CA GLU A 70 -4.79 2.90 10.46
C GLU A 70 -5.87 2.50 11.48
N PHE A 71 -5.56 2.70 12.77
CA PHE A 71 -6.48 2.46 13.87
C PHE A 71 -6.50 3.68 14.80
N ARG A 72 -7.57 3.86 15.56
CA ARG A 72 -7.65 4.94 16.56
C ARG A 72 -6.48 4.81 17.53
N GLY A 73 -5.66 5.85 17.63
CA GLY A 73 -4.43 5.86 18.44
C GLY A 73 -3.20 5.19 17.83
N ILE A 74 -3.33 4.41 16.74
CA ILE A 74 -2.22 3.65 16.15
C ILE A 74 -2.12 3.94 14.65
N SER A 75 -1.06 4.65 14.26
CA SER A 75 -0.74 4.94 12.85
C SER A 75 0.71 4.63 12.49
N ARG A 76 0.96 4.40 11.20
CA ARG A 76 2.29 4.16 10.63
C ARG A 76 3.28 5.32 10.78
N LYS A 77 2.82 6.51 11.19
CA LYS A 77 3.69 7.68 11.41
C LYS A 77 4.52 7.55 12.67
N THR A 78 3.98 6.88 13.69
CA THR A 78 4.56 6.85 15.03
C THR A 78 4.70 5.42 15.58
N HIS A 79 4.21 4.41 14.87
CA HIS A 79 4.22 3.02 15.32
C HIS A 79 4.77 2.05 14.25
N PRO A 80 5.32 0.89 14.66
CA PRO A 80 5.88 -0.09 13.74
C PRO A 80 4.82 -0.68 12.79
N GLN A 81 5.09 -0.66 11.48
CA GLN A 81 4.14 -1.12 10.45
C GLN A 81 3.78 -2.60 10.61
N TRP A 82 4.74 -3.46 10.98
CA TRP A 82 4.51 -4.89 11.18
C TRP A 82 3.41 -5.15 12.22
N LEU A 83 3.38 -4.37 13.31
CA LEU A 83 2.40 -4.52 14.37
C LEU A 83 1.01 -4.14 13.87
N ILE A 84 0.92 -3.08 13.07
CA ILE A 84 -0.34 -2.58 12.51
C ILE A 84 -0.93 -3.58 11.52
N VAL A 85 -0.10 -4.21 10.69
CA VAL A 85 -0.51 -5.29 9.79
C VAL A 85 -1.01 -6.48 10.61
N VAL A 86 -0.27 -6.91 11.65
CA VAL A 86 -0.72 -7.96 12.57
C VAL A 86 -2.08 -7.63 13.21
N MET A 87 -2.26 -6.38 13.69
CA MET A 87 -3.52 -5.94 14.28
C MET A 87 -4.69 -6.16 13.32
N HIS A 88 -4.54 -5.78 12.05
CA HIS A 88 -5.57 -5.96 11.04
C HIS A 88 -5.88 -7.42 10.76
N HIS A 89 -4.85 -8.20 10.43
CA HIS A 89 -5.00 -9.61 10.08
C HIS A 89 -5.45 -10.48 11.26
N SER A 90 -5.26 -10.03 12.50
CA SER A 90 -5.81 -10.70 13.69
C SER A 90 -7.34 -10.61 13.81
N GLY A 91 -7.95 -9.57 13.20
CA GLY A 91 -9.38 -9.27 13.37
C GLY A 91 -9.77 -8.74 14.76
N LEU A 92 -8.86 -8.72 15.74
CA LEU A 92 -9.15 -8.37 17.13
C LEU A 92 -9.47 -6.88 17.34
N PHE A 93 -9.09 -6.03 16.39
CA PHE A 93 -9.15 -4.57 16.50
C PHE A 93 -10.09 -3.91 15.48
N ALA A 94 -11.00 -4.69 14.86
CA ALA A 94 -11.89 -4.21 13.80
C ALA A 94 -12.69 -2.95 14.19
N GLU A 95 -13.12 -2.83 15.45
CA GLU A 95 -13.87 -1.67 15.97
C GLU A 95 -13.06 -0.36 16.00
N TRP A 96 -11.73 -0.44 16.05
CA TRP A 96 -10.85 0.72 16.04
C TRP A 96 -10.27 1.03 14.66
N ARG A 97 -10.48 0.13 13.69
CA ARG A 97 -9.95 0.29 12.33
C ARG A 97 -10.60 1.51 11.68
N MET A 98 -9.78 2.33 11.04
CA MET A 98 -10.23 3.33 10.09
C MET A 98 -10.31 2.70 8.69
N PRO A 99 -11.50 2.57 8.09
CA PRO A 99 -11.63 2.12 6.71
C PRO A 99 -11.00 3.14 5.76
N ILE A 100 -10.05 2.66 4.95
CA ILE A 100 -9.36 3.45 3.95
C ILE A 100 -9.66 2.84 2.58
N ALA A 101 -10.27 3.61 1.69
CA ALA A 101 -10.43 3.22 0.30
C ALA A 101 -9.18 3.64 -0.47
N THR A 102 -8.63 2.74 -1.29
CA THR A 102 -7.48 3.05 -2.15
C THR A 102 -7.89 2.91 -3.62
N GLY A 103 -7.74 3.99 -4.36
CA GLY A 103 -7.82 4.01 -5.82
C GLY A 103 -6.42 3.91 -6.43
N VAL A 104 -6.26 3.19 -7.53
CA VAL A 104 -5.03 3.14 -8.33
C VAL A 104 -5.40 3.40 -9.78
N ALA A 105 -4.83 4.42 -10.41
CA ALA A 105 -5.12 4.84 -11.77
C ALA A 105 -3.88 4.84 -12.67
N TRP A 106 -4.09 4.57 -13.95
CA TRP A 106 -3.06 4.56 -15.00
C TRP A 106 -3.41 5.51 -16.14
N PHE A 107 -2.39 6.23 -16.62
CA PHE A 107 -2.53 7.29 -17.63
C PHE A 107 -1.69 7.03 -18.89
N HIS A 108 -1.20 5.80 -19.02
CA HIS A 108 -0.41 5.35 -20.17
C HIS A 108 -0.42 3.82 -20.22
N ASP A 109 0.08 3.27 -21.33
CA ASP A 109 0.20 1.83 -21.52
C ASP A 109 1.62 1.37 -21.22
N CYS A 110 1.76 0.24 -20.52
CA CYS A 110 3.04 -0.37 -20.20
C CYS A 110 3.00 -1.88 -20.51
N ALA A 111 4.15 -2.45 -20.87
CA ALA A 111 4.30 -3.89 -20.99
C ALA A 111 4.73 -4.47 -19.64
N GLY A 112 4.03 -5.52 -19.17
CA GLY A 112 4.19 -6.03 -17.81
C GLY A 112 3.79 -5.00 -16.75
N GLY A 113 4.18 -5.23 -15.50
CA GLY A 113 3.84 -4.30 -14.41
C GLY A 113 2.38 -4.35 -13.99
N ASP A 114 1.68 -5.44 -14.32
CA ASP A 114 0.27 -5.65 -14.01
C ASP A 114 0.01 -5.52 -12.50
N PHE A 115 -1.15 -4.98 -12.15
CA PHE A 115 -1.60 -4.93 -10.77
C PHE A 115 -2.24 -6.26 -10.42
N VAL A 116 -1.52 -7.08 -9.65
CA VAL A 116 -1.97 -8.41 -9.23
C VAL A 116 -2.60 -8.31 -7.85
N PHE A 117 -3.77 -8.90 -7.66
CA PHE A 117 -4.52 -8.81 -6.40
C PHE A 117 -5.34 -10.07 -6.13
N TYR A 118 -5.69 -10.29 -4.86
CA TYR A 118 -6.38 -11.50 -4.38
C TYR A 118 -7.76 -11.14 -3.81
N PRO A 119 -8.77 -10.87 -4.66
CA PRO A 119 -10.07 -10.36 -4.22
C PRO A 119 -10.83 -11.36 -3.35
N ASP A 120 -10.68 -12.66 -3.63
CA ASP A 120 -11.32 -13.76 -2.90
C ASP A 120 -10.46 -14.32 -1.75
N GLY A 121 -9.42 -13.57 -1.36
CA GLY A 121 -8.52 -13.91 -0.27
C GLY A 121 -7.23 -14.62 -0.69
N PRO A 122 -6.24 -14.72 0.22
CA PRO A 122 -4.86 -15.07 -0.13
C PRO A 122 -4.67 -16.49 -0.66
N GLN A 123 -5.62 -17.40 -0.42
CA GLN A 123 -5.52 -18.79 -0.86
C GLN A 123 -6.29 -19.04 -2.16
N ALA A 124 -7.00 -18.04 -2.68
CA ALA A 124 -7.64 -18.09 -3.99
C ALA A 124 -6.63 -17.74 -5.11
N PRO A 125 -6.91 -18.10 -6.37
CA PRO A 125 -6.15 -17.58 -7.51
C PRO A 125 -6.15 -16.05 -7.53
N PRO A 126 -5.04 -15.40 -7.93
CA PRO A 126 -5.03 -13.96 -8.11
C PRO A 126 -5.76 -13.55 -9.39
N ASP A 127 -6.29 -12.34 -9.37
CA ASP A 127 -6.65 -11.57 -10.55
C ASP A 127 -5.53 -10.59 -10.91
N ALA A 128 -5.48 -10.19 -12.18
CA ALA A 128 -4.53 -9.20 -12.67
C ALA A 128 -5.23 -8.14 -13.52
N HIS A 129 -4.90 -6.88 -13.27
CA HIS A 129 -5.31 -5.77 -14.10
C HIS A 129 -4.11 -5.21 -14.88
N PRO A 130 -4.12 -5.28 -16.23
CA PRO A 130 -3.00 -4.81 -17.02
C PRO A 130 -2.88 -3.29 -16.97
N VAL A 131 -1.66 -2.77 -17.09
CA VAL A 131 -1.41 -1.33 -17.16
C VAL A 131 -1.94 -0.77 -18.47
N ARG A 132 -3.13 -0.18 -18.41
CA ARG A 132 -3.83 0.44 -19.54
C ARG A 132 -4.22 1.86 -19.23
N SER A 133 -3.97 2.74 -20.18
CA SER A 133 -4.33 4.16 -20.08
C SER A 133 -5.81 4.34 -19.82
N ASN A 134 -6.15 5.34 -19.00
CA ASN A 134 -7.52 5.69 -18.65
C ASN A 134 -8.30 4.56 -17.97
N THR A 135 -7.61 3.79 -17.13
CA THR A 135 -8.23 2.77 -16.26
C THR A 135 -7.89 3.04 -14.81
N ALA A 136 -8.74 2.56 -13.91
CA ALA A 136 -8.49 2.61 -12.48
C ALA A 136 -9.19 1.44 -11.75
N LEU A 137 -8.62 1.05 -10.62
CA LEU A 137 -9.22 0.14 -9.65
C LEU A 137 -9.45 0.88 -8.33
N LEU A 138 -10.48 0.47 -7.57
CA LEU A 138 -10.68 0.92 -6.21
C LEU A 138 -11.01 -0.29 -5.32
N LEU A 139 -10.28 -0.44 -4.22
CA LEU A 139 -10.35 -1.59 -3.33
C LEU A 139 -9.88 -1.26 -1.90
N ASP A 140 -10.16 -2.16 -0.96
CA ASP A 140 -9.59 -2.15 0.39
C ASP A 140 -8.19 -2.78 0.35
N THR A 141 -7.17 -1.98 0.05
CA THR A 141 -5.79 -2.47 -0.04
C THR A 141 -5.20 -2.88 1.30
N ASP A 142 -5.82 -2.51 2.43
CA ASP A 142 -5.37 -2.98 3.74
C ASP A 142 -5.75 -4.45 3.97
N SER A 143 -6.81 -4.93 3.31
CA SER A 143 -7.31 -6.31 3.44
C SER A 143 -6.98 -7.19 2.24
N VAL A 144 -7.01 -6.62 1.03
CA VAL A 144 -6.74 -7.35 -0.21
C VAL A 144 -5.23 -7.40 -0.43
N PHE A 145 -4.67 -8.61 -0.43
CA PHE A 145 -3.29 -8.80 -0.86
C PHE A 145 -3.15 -8.37 -2.31
N HIS A 146 -2.10 -7.61 -2.60
CA HIS A 146 -1.83 -7.10 -3.92
C HIS A 146 -0.33 -6.83 -4.12
N GLY A 147 0.08 -6.73 -5.37
CA GLY A 147 1.45 -6.48 -5.77
C GLY A 147 1.50 -5.87 -7.17
N VAL A 148 2.71 -5.71 -7.67
CA VAL A 148 2.95 -5.29 -9.04
C VAL A 148 3.84 -6.35 -9.66
N ASP A 149 3.35 -6.98 -10.73
CA ASP A 149 4.13 -7.92 -11.51
C ASP A 149 5.36 -7.24 -12.12
N ARG A 150 6.28 -8.06 -12.63
CA ARG A 150 7.49 -7.55 -13.25
C ARG A 150 7.16 -6.64 -14.43
N VAL A 151 7.67 -5.41 -14.38
CA VAL A 151 7.69 -4.52 -15.55
C VAL A 151 8.59 -5.15 -16.60
N ASP A 152 8.12 -5.20 -17.85
CA ASP A 152 8.79 -5.92 -18.94
C ASP A 152 10.29 -5.57 -19.00
N GLU A 153 11.13 -6.60 -18.81
CA GLU A 153 12.57 -6.46 -18.79
C GLU A 153 13.08 -6.70 -20.21
N ARG A 154 13.49 -5.62 -20.88
CA ARG A 154 14.23 -5.76 -22.15
C ARG A 154 15.58 -6.42 -21.88
N GLU A 155 16.23 -6.98 -22.91
CA GLU A 155 17.55 -7.65 -22.84
C GLU A 155 18.70 -6.71 -22.41
N ARG A 156 18.63 -6.18 -21.19
CA ARG A 156 19.60 -5.31 -20.54
C ARG A 156 19.57 -5.65 -19.05
N PRO A 157 20.73 -5.82 -18.41
CA PRO A 157 20.77 -6.07 -16.98
C PRO A 157 20.12 -4.90 -16.22
N LEU A 158 19.22 -5.22 -15.27
CA LEU A 158 18.61 -4.25 -14.38
C LEU A 158 19.67 -3.39 -13.69
N THR A 159 19.63 -2.08 -13.92
CA THR A 159 20.43 -1.12 -13.14
C THR A 159 20.01 -1.21 -11.67
N PRO A 160 20.91 -1.54 -10.73
CA PRO A 160 20.55 -1.61 -9.32
C PRO A 160 20.11 -0.23 -8.83
N LEU A 161 18.87 -0.13 -8.33
CA LEU A 161 18.36 1.10 -7.74
C LEU A 161 18.55 1.08 -6.22
N TRP A 162 19.06 2.20 -5.71
CA TRP A 162 19.32 2.40 -4.28
C TRP A 162 18.58 3.64 -3.76
N PRO A 163 18.24 3.67 -2.46
CA PRO A 163 17.71 4.87 -1.83
C PRO A 163 18.61 6.08 -2.10
N GLY A 164 18.02 7.21 -2.49
CA GLY A 164 18.74 8.45 -2.82
C GLY A 164 18.93 8.69 -4.32
N MET A 165 18.78 7.67 -5.16
CA MET A 165 18.72 7.86 -6.61
C MET A 165 17.46 8.62 -7.04
N ARG A 166 17.54 9.37 -8.14
CA ARG A 166 16.44 10.18 -8.68
C ARG A 166 16.08 9.74 -10.09
N LEU A 167 14.79 9.75 -10.41
CA LEU A 167 14.29 9.60 -11.77
C LEU A 167 13.83 10.98 -12.27
N ALA A 168 14.43 11.46 -13.36
CA ALA A 168 14.18 12.79 -13.91
C ALA A 168 13.70 12.71 -15.36
N ALA A 169 12.71 13.54 -15.71
CA ALA A 169 12.28 13.70 -17.08
C ALA A 169 13.27 14.58 -17.85
N LEU A 170 13.69 14.12 -19.03
CA LEU A 170 14.55 14.86 -19.95
C LEU A 170 13.75 15.63 -21.04
N GLY A 171 12.44 15.40 -21.13
CA GLY A 171 11.59 15.86 -22.22
C GLY A 171 11.43 14.82 -23.33
N ASP A 172 10.46 15.03 -24.22
CA ASP A 172 10.15 14.16 -25.37
C ASP A 172 9.97 12.67 -25.00
N GLY A 173 9.36 12.41 -23.84
CA GLY A 173 9.14 11.05 -23.33
C GLY A 173 10.40 10.34 -22.87
N ARG A 174 11.54 11.01 -22.74
CA ARG A 174 12.78 10.43 -22.20
C ARG A 174 12.94 10.72 -20.71
N TRP A 175 13.48 9.74 -20.01
CA TRP A 175 13.71 9.76 -18.58
C TRP A 175 15.08 9.20 -18.26
N GLN A 176 15.67 9.66 -17.17
CA GLN A 176 17.00 9.26 -16.74
C GLN A 176 17.05 9.02 -15.23
N VAL A 177 17.73 7.95 -14.84
CA VAL A 177 18.08 7.70 -13.44
C VAL A 177 19.42 8.36 -13.14
N LEU A 178 19.46 9.09 -12.04
CA LEU A 178 20.61 9.81 -11.53
C LEU A 178 21.04 9.24 -10.17
N ASP A 179 22.35 9.04 -10.01
CA ASP A 179 23.02 8.80 -8.74
C ASP A 179 23.81 10.06 -8.38
N GLY A 180 23.22 10.89 -7.51
CA GLY A 180 23.62 12.30 -7.38
C GLY A 180 23.36 13.03 -8.70
N GLU A 181 24.43 13.58 -9.30
CA GLU A 181 24.38 14.26 -10.61
C GLU A 181 24.77 13.33 -11.77
N ARG A 182 25.16 12.07 -11.50
CA ARG A 182 25.66 11.15 -12.52
C ARG A 182 24.51 10.35 -13.14
N PRO A 183 24.32 10.40 -14.47
CA PRO A 183 23.46 9.48 -15.19
C PRO A 183 23.89 8.02 -15.05
N VAL A 184 22.94 7.13 -14.72
CA VAL A 184 23.21 5.68 -14.62
C VAL A 184 22.32 4.82 -15.50
N ALA A 185 21.15 5.33 -15.93
CA ALA A 185 20.28 4.65 -16.88
C ALA A 185 19.34 5.64 -17.58
N GLU A 186 18.88 5.30 -18.78
CA GLU A 186 17.88 6.05 -19.53
C GLU A 186 16.76 5.13 -20.01
N TYR A 187 15.55 5.68 -20.02
CA TYR A 187 14.32 4.98 -20.39
C TYR A 187 13.42 5.91 -21.21
N ARG A 188 12.58 5.30 -22.03
CA ARG A 188 11.43 5.94 -22.67
C ARG A 188 10.20 5.80 -21.77
N TRP A 189 9.25 6.71 -21.90
CA TRP A 189 8.03 6.76 -21.09
C TRP A 189 7.25 5.44 -21.11
N GLU A 190 7.12 4.83 -22.28
CA GLU A 190 6.45 3.54 -22.47
C GLU A 190 7.17 2.35 -21.79
N GLU A 191 8.43 2.52 -21.38
CA GLU A 191 9.20 1.52 -20.63
C GLU A 191 8.98 1.65 -19.11
N LEU A 192 8.41 2.76 -18.64
CA LEU A 192 8.17 2.99 -17.21
C LEU A 192 6.77 2.54 -16.82
N ARG A 193 6.58 2.01 -15.62
CA ARG A 193 5.25 1.73 -15.09
C ARG A 193 4.80 2.81 -14.11
N PHE A 194 4.03 3.76 -14.64
CA PHE A 194 3.43 4.86 -13.87
C PHE A 194 2.03 4.52 -13.34
N SER A 195 1.78 4.78 -12.05
CA SER A 195 0.42 4.90 -11.52
C SER A 195 0.30 6.02 -10.51
N ILE A 196 -0.91 6.56 -10.41
CA ILE A 196 -1.29 7.47 -9.33
C ILE A 196 -2.24 6.72 -8.39
N SER A 197 -1.90 6.71 -7.11
CA SER A 197 -2.73 6.18 -6.05
C SER A 197 -3.45 7.30 -5.31
N TRP A 198 -4.70 7.04 -4.96
CA TRP A 198 -5.59 7.92 -4.21
C TRP A 198 -6.05 7.21 -2.95
N LYS A 199 -6.11 7.88 -1.81
CA LYS A 199 -6.68 7.31 -0.58
C LYS A 199 -7.70 8.24 0.04
N ALA A 200 -8.77 7.65 0.57
CA ALA A 200 -9.77 8.35 1.35
C ALA A 200 -10.12 7.61 2.64
N TYR A 201 -10.32 8.38 3.71
CA TYR A 201 -10.94 7.88 4.92
C TYR A 201 -12.45 7.78 4.72
N CYS A 202 -13.03 6.64 5.08
CA CYS A 202 -14.46 6.40 4.93
C CYS A 202 -15.07 6.30 6.33
N PHE A 203 -16.04 7.15 6.67
CA PHE A 203 -16.72 7.18 7.96
C PHE A 203 -18.20 6.82 7.81
N ALA A 204 -18.75 6.14 8.81
CA ALA A 204 -20.17 5.81 8.91
C ALA A 204 -21.01 7.09 9.05
N ASP A 205 -20.51 8.07 9.80
CA ASP A 205 -21.15 9.37 10.02
C ASP A 205 -20.14 10.43 10.51
N GLU A 206 -20.62 11.65 10.72
CA GLU A 206 -19.83 12.76 11.26
C GLU A 206 -19.45 12.57 12.75
N ALA A 207 -20.18 11.75 13.51
CA ALA A 207 -19.85 11.47 14.90
C ALA A 207 -18.61 10.58 15.01
N GLU A 208 -18.52 9.54 14.19
CA GLU A 208 -17.32 8.72 14.05
C GLU A 208 -16.13 9.55 13.55
N ARG A 209 -16.35 10.38 12.52
CA ARG A 209 -15.30 11.28 12.01
C ARG A 209 -14.76 12.22 13.08
N ARG A 210 -15.65 12.79 13.90
CA ARG A 210 -15.26 13.61 15.04
C ARG A 210 -14.50 12.78 16.08
N GLY A 211 -14.99 11.59 16.43
CA GLY A 211 -14.33 10.68 17.36
C GLY A 211 -12.91 10.33 16.94
N TRP A 212 -12.68 10.10 15.64
CA TRP A 212 -11.36 9.92 15.07
C TRP A 212 -10.46 11.16 15.22
N ARG A 213 -10.96 12.34 14.85
CA ARG A 213 -10.21 13.60 14.92
C ARG A 213 -9.87 14.02 16.34
N GLU A 214 -10.75 13.72 17.29
CA GLU A 214 -10.62 14.08 18.70
C GLU A 214 -9.97 12.96 19.54
N HIS A 215 -9.44 11.91 18.90
CA HIS A 215 -8.74 10.82 19.59
C HIS A 215 -9.58 10.12 20.67
N GLN A 216 -10.88 9.94 20.39
CA GLN A 216 -11.81 9.32 21.33
C GLN A 216 -11.65 7.79 21.34
N ALA A 217 -11.36 7.25 22.52
CA ALA A 217 -11.13 5.81 22.76
C ALA A 217 -10.00 5.21 21.91
N ASP A 218 -8.90 5.94 21.82
CA ASP A 218 -7.67 5.50 21.16
C ASP A 218 -7.06 4.26 21.83
N LEU A 219 -6.52 3.37 21.00
CA LEU A 219 -5.69 2.25 21.45
C LEU A 219 -4.31 2.75 21.86
N SER A 220 -3.71 2.06 22.83
CA SER A 220 -2.29 2.17 23.13
C SER A 220 -1.56 0.90 22.70
N VAL A 221 -0.26 1.02 22.39
CA VAL A 221 0.58 -0.16 22.07
C VAL A 221 0.53 -1.21 23.18
N ALA A 222 0.52 -0.79 24.46
CA ALA A 222 0.38 -1.70 25.59
C ALA A 222 -0.92 -2.52 25.51
N SER A 223 -2.07 -1.84 25.33
CA SER A 223 -3.37 -2.52 25.20
C SER A 223 -3.47 -3.44 23.99
N VAL A 224 -2.79 -3.08 22.88
CA VAL A 224 -2.71 -3.92 21.67
C VAL A 224 -1.92 -5.19 21.96
N LEU A 225 -0.72 -5.06 22.54
CA LEU A 225 0.13 -6.21 22.85
C LEU A 225 -0.51 -7.13 23.89
N ASP A 226 -1.15 -6.58 24.93
CA ASP A 226 -1.86 -7.37 25.94
C ASP A 226 -2.98 -8.19 25.31
N ARG A 227 -3.76 -7.61 24.39
CA ARG A 227 -4.85 -8.30 23.70
C ARG A 227 -4.34 -9.39 22.75
N LEU A 228 -3.25 -9.13 22.02
CA LEU A 228 -2.61 -10.12 21.15
C LEU A 228 -2.04 -11.29 21.97
N LEU A 229 -1.34 -11.01 23.08
CA LEU A 229 -0.77 -12.03 23.96
C LEU A 229 -1.86 -12.88 24.62
N ALA A 230 -2.97 -12.27 25.04
CA ALA A 230 -4.11 -12.98 25.57
C ALA A 230 -4.72 -13.93 24.51
N ASP A 231 -4.83 -13.49 23.26
CA ASP A 231 -5.33 -14.33 22.16
C ASP A 231 -4.34 -15.46 21.81
N LEU A 232 -3.03 -15.21 21.78
CA LEU A 232 -2.01 -16.27 21.63
C LEU A 232 -2.10 -17.33 22.73
N ALA A 233 -2.32 -16.92 23.98
CA ALA A 233 -2.50 -17.84 25.10
C ALA A 233 -3.79 -18.64 24.98
N ALA A 234 -4.90 -17.99 24.58
CA ALA A 234 -6.18 -18.65 24.34
C ALA A 234 -6.12 -19.68 23.20
N ARG A 235 -5.29 -19.43 22.18
CA ARG A 235 -5.00 -20.38 21.09
C ARG A 235 -4.02 -21.49 21.47
N GLY A 236 -3.41 -21.42 22.64
CA GLY A 236 -2.39 -22.37 23.10
C GLY A 236 -1.04 -22.25 22.37
N VAL A 237 -0.81 -21.14 21.66
CA VAL A 237 0.45 -20.86 20.94
C VAL A 237 1.57 -20.58 21.95
N ILE A 238 1.25 -19.90 23.05
CA ILE A 238 2.17 -19.67 24.17
C ILE A 238 1.65 -20.36 25.44
N ARG A 239 2.55 -20.83 26.31
CA ARG A 239 2.23 -21.53 27.56
C ARG A 239 2.85 -20.83 28.76
N GLY A 240 2.19 -19.80 29.27
CA GLY A 240 2.52 -19.12 30.53
C GLY A 240 3.74 -18.19 30.52
N THR A 241 4.77 -18.50 29.72
CA THR A 241 5.93 -17.61 29.53
C THR A 241 5.68 -16.68 28.36
N ARG A 242 5.77 -15.36 28.58
CA ARG A 242 5.73 -14.36 27.51
C ARG A 242 6.95 -14.54 26.59
N PRO A 243 6.77 -14.58 25.26
CA PRO A 243 7.89 -14.59 24.31
C PRO A 243 8.84 -13.41 24.55
N SER A 244 10.12 -13.57 24.21
CA SER A 244 11.06 -12.44 24.28
C SER A 244 10.65 -11.33 23.31
N GLU A 245 11.11 -10.11 23.55
CA GLU A 245 10.85 -8.99 22.64
C GLU A 245 11.39 -9.22 21.23
N ALA A 246 12.45 -10.04 21.09
CA ALA A 246 13.04 -10.39 19.81
C ALA A 246 12.20 -11.42 19.03
N GLU A 247 11.56 -12.37 19.72
CA GLU A 247 10.79 -13.44 19.08
C GLU A 247 9.33 -13.06 18.81
N LEU A 248 8.79 -12.10 19.59
CA LEU A 248 7.39 -11.74 19.55
C LEU A 248 6.90 -11.26 18.15
N PRO A 249 7.66 -10.43 17.39
CA PRO A 249 7.22 -9.98 16.07
C PRO A 249 7.01 -11.14 15.09
N ASP A 250 7.98 -12.05 14.99
CA ASP A 250 7.91 -13.20 14.06
C ASP A 250 6.76 -14.12 14.44
N LEU A 251 6.61 -14.44 15.73
CA LEU A 251 5.50 -15.26 16.22
C LEU A 251 4.13 -14.67 15.88
N LEU A 252 3.97 -13.35 16.03
CA LEU A 252 2.74 -12.65 15.71
C LEU A 252 2.46 -12.65 14.20
N ILE A 253 3.48 -12.38 13.38
CA ILE A 253 3.35 -12.39 11.93
C ILE A 253 2.94 -13.79 11.45
N ASP A 254 3.64 -14.84 11.90
CA ASP A 254 3.37 -16.23 11.52
C ASP A 254 1.97 -16.70 11.97
N THR A 255 1.49 -16.19 13.11
CA THR A 255 0.18 -16.57 13.64
C THR A 255 -0.97 -15.90 12.88
N TYR A 256 -0.83 -14.61 12.58
CA TYR A 256 -1.95 -13.79 12.11
C TYR A 256 -1.91 -13.48 10.62
N VAL A 257 -0.75 -13.28 10.01
CA VAL A 257 -0.64 -12.82 8.63
C VAL A 257 -0.52 -14.00 7.67
N ARG A 258 -1.59 -14.29 6.94
CA ARG A 258 -1.64 -15.42 5.98
C ARG A 258 -1.36 -14.93 4.57
N TYR A 259 -0.09 -14.90 4.19
CA TYR A 259 0.31 -14.54 2.82
C TYR A 259 -0.21 -15.54 1.78
N PRO A 260 -0.43 -15.10 0.53
CA PRO A 260 -0.67 -16.00 -0.58
C PRO A 260 0.47 -17.00 -0.76
N ALA A 261 0.12 -18.20 -1.24
CA ALA A 261 1.13 -19.18 -1.61
C ALA A 261 2.04 -18.60 -2.71
N PRO A 262 3.36 -18.87 -2.69
CA PRO A 262 4.23 -18.42 -3.76
C PRO A 262 3.73 -18.94 -5.10
N VAL A 263 3.46 -18.04 -6.04
CA VAL A 263 3.18 -18.43 -7.42
C VAL A 263 4.44 -19.07 -7.95
N ARG A 264 4.39 -20.37 -8.28
CA ARG A 264 5.52 -21.05 -8.92
C ARG A 264 5.82 -20.31 -10.22
N ALA A 265 7.03 -19.79 -10.37
CA ALA A 265 7.50 -19.26 -11.65
C ALA A 265 7.37 -20.39 -12.70
N ALA A 266 6.63 -20.11 -13.76
CA ALA A 266 6.58 -20.97 -14.95
C ALA A 266 7.84 -20.78 -15.79
#